data_AF-A0A2V4V0F4-F1
#
_entry.id   AF-A0A2V4V0F4-F1
#
_cell.length_a   1.000
_cell.length_b   1.000
_cell.length_c   1.000
_cell.angle_alpha   90.00
_cell.angle_beta   90.00
_cell.angle_gamma   90.00
#
_symmetry.space_group_name_H-M   'P 1'
#
loop_
_entity.id
_entity.type
_entity.pdbx_description
1 polymer ?
#
loop_
_entity_poly.entity_id
_entity_poly.type
_entity_poly.pdbx_seq_one_letter_code
_entity_poly.pdbx_strand_id
1 'polypeptide(L)'
;MTLPAWLAAIKFNDDGLIPAIAQDHKSGRILMMAWMNAEALQLTAQTQTAVYFSRSRAKLWHKGESSGHTQTVHDIRLDCDADVIVLNVTQAGGIACHTGRESCFYQRLDLSGQTPEWETVDKVLKDPADIYHSDATSAPHQDNEADAVGTVANNESQTESASILQQLDNVLAERKQADADSSYVASLYAKGLNKILEKVGEESTESIIAAKDFASCDENIDKTQYDEARHELIYEVADVWFHTLVGLAWFDIESDAVLNELGRRFGLSGIEEKASR
;
A
#
# COMPACT_ATOMS: atom_id res chain seq x y z
N MET A 1 38.45 -5.79 12.23
CA MET A 1 37.41 -6.28 13.15
C MET A 1 36.75 -7.46 12.51
N THR A 2 36.48 -8.52 13.26
CA THR A 2 35.66 -9.64 12.79
C THR A 2 34.22 -9.16 12.60
N LEU A 3 33.59 -9.48 11.47
CA LEU A 3 32.18 -9.17 11.23
C LEU A 3 31.32 -9.81 12.34
N PRO A 4 30.28 -9.12 12.85
CA PRO A 4 29.29 -9.73 13.74
C PRO A 4 28.71 -11.01 13.14
N ALA A 5 28.39 -12.00 13.98
CA ALA A 5 27.90 -13.30 13.53
C ALA A 5 26.67 -13.21 12.61
N TRP A 6 25.77 -12.26 12.87
CA TRP A 6 24.58 -12.05 12.03
C TRP A 6 24.91 -11.48 10.64
N LEU A 7 25.94 -10.64 10.51
CA LEU A 7 26.42 -10.15 9.20
C LEU A 7 27.16 -11.25 8.43
N ALA A 8 27.85 -12.14 9.15
CA ALA A 8 28.56 -13.27 8.53
C ALA A 8 27.62 -14.33 7.93
N ALA A 9 26.33 -14.33 8.31
CA ALA A 9 25.31 -15.22 7.74
C ALA A 9 24.82 -14.77 6.34
N ILE A 10 25.17 -13.56 5.92
CA ILE A 10 24.67 -12.93 4.70
C ILE A 10 25.59 -13.24 3.53
N LYS A 11 25.00 -13.63 2.39
CA LYS A 11 25.71 -13.85 1.13
C LYS A 11 25.71 -12.57 0.31
N PHE A 12 26.79 -11.80 0.46
CA PHE A 12 27.08 -10.71 -0.47
C PHE A 12 27.58 -11.28 -1.80
N ASN A 13 27.25 -10.59 -2.90
CA ASN A 13 27.79 -10.92 -4.22
C ASN A 13 29.30 -10.60 -4.32
N ASP A 14 29.89 -10.86 -5.49
CA ASP A 14 31.33 -10.64 -5.72
C ASP A 14 31.77 -9.17 -5.55
N ASP A 15 30.85 -8.21 -5.68
CA ASP A 15 31.09 -6.78 -5.43
C ASP A 15 30.97 -6.40 -3.93
N GLY A 16 30.67 -7.37 -3.06
CA GLY A 16 30.41 -7.13 -1.63
C GLY A 16 29.05 -6.48 -1.36
N LEU A 17 28.07 -6.69 -2.25
CA LEU A 17 26.76 -6.05 -2.20
C LEU A 17 25.62 -7.09 -2.06
N ILE A 18 24.53 -6.65 -1.43
CA ILE A 18 23.27 -7.39 -1.34
C ILE A 18 22.11 -6.50 -1.83
N PRO A 19 21.17 -7.03 -2.62
CA PRO A 19 19.91 -6.33 -2.91
C PRO A 19 19.06 -6.15 -1.66
N ALA A 20 18.63 -4.93 -1.41
CA ALA A 20 17.71 -4.56 -0.33
C ALA A 20 16.44 -3.96 -0.93
N ILE A 21 15.30 -4.59 -0.64
CA ILE A 21 13.97 -4.17 -1.06
C ILE A 21 13.35 -3.38 0.08
N ALA A 22 12.99 -2.13 -0.15
CA ALA A 22 12.19 -1.34 0.79
C ALA A 22 10.71 -1.57 0.52
N GLN A 23 9.98 -2.05 1.52
CA GLN A 23 8.54 -2.27 1.51
C GLN A 23 7.89 -1.37 2.55
N ASP A 24 6.82 -0.67 2.18
CA ASP A 24 6.06 0.14 3.13
C ASP A 24 5.41 -0.73 4.21
N HIS A 25 5.55 -0.32 5.46
CA HIS A 25 5.08 -1.05 6.63
C HIS A 25 3.57 -1.27 6.60
N LYS A 26 2.81 -0.24 6.22
CA LYS A 26 1.35 -0.25 6.38
C LYS A 26 0.67 -0.92 5.19
N SER A 27 1.04 -0.51 3.99
CA SER A 27 0.40 -0.95 2.75
C SER A 27 0.99 -2.23 2.18
N GLY A 28 2.22 -2.59 2.57
CA GLY A 28 2.97 -3.68 1.93
C GLY A 28 3.46 -3.33 0.52
N ARG A 29 3.31 -2.08 0.05
CA ARG A 29 3.76 -1.65 -1.27
C ARG A 29 5.29 -1.73 -1.36
N ILE A 30 5.81 -2.30 -2.45
CA ILE A 30 7.25 -2.25 -2.73
C ILE A 30 7.60 -0.83 -3.20
N LEU A 31 8.48 -0.16 -2.46
CA LEU A 31 8.86 1.23 -2.69
C LEU A 31 10.07 1.35 -3.61
N MET A 32 11.12 0.59 -3.33
CA MET A 32 12.35 0.63 -4.13
C MET A 32 13.21 -0.61 -3.87
N MET A 33 14.17 -0.83 -4.77
CA MET A 33 15.31 -1.71 -4.55
C MET A 33 16.59 -0.89 -4.65
N ALA A 34 17.50 -1.09 -3.71
CA ALA A 34 18.85 -0.54 -3.77
C ALA A 34 19.86 -1.53 -3.19
N TRP A 35 21.14 -1.27 -3.40
CA TRP A 35 22.21 -2.12 -2.92
C TRP A 35 22.66 -1.70 -1.53
N MET A 36 23.02 -2.66 -0.68
CA MET A 36 23.74 -2.43 0.57
C MET A 36 25.07 -3.17 0.54
N ASN A 37 26.14 -2.58 1.06
CA ASN A 37 27.31 -3.32 1.50
C ASN A 37 27.17 -3.65 3.00
N ALA A 38 28.13 -4.40 3.56
CA ALA A 38 28.10 -4.78 4.98
C ALA A 38 28.01 -3.57 5.93
N GLU A 39 28.68 -2.46 5.61
CA GLU A 39 28.66 -1.24 6.41
C GLU A 39 27.29 -0.53 6.37
N ALA A 40 26.69 -0.42 5.19
CA ALA A 40 25.37 0.18 5.01
C ALA A 40 24.29 -0.59 5.77
N LEU A 41 24.34 -1.93 5.72
CA LEU A 41 23.42 -2.78 6.48
C LEU A 41 23.66 -2.69 7.99
N GLN A 42 24.91 -2.65 8.42
CA GLN A 42 25.26 -2.46 9.83
C GLN A 42 24.73 -1.13 10.37
N LEU A 43 24.93 -0.03 9.62
CA LEU A 43 24.40 1.28 9.99
C LEU A 43 22.87 1.26 10.02
N THR A 44 22.22 0.67 9.02
CA THR A 44 20.77 0.54 8.97
C THR A 44 20.21 -0.15 10.21
N ALA A 45 20.82 -1.27 10.62
CA ALA A 45 20.42 -2.00 11.83
C ALA A 45 20.66 -1.20 13.12
N GLN A 46 21.69 -0.35 13.15
CA GLN A 46 22.03 0.48 14.32
C GLN A 46 21.15 1.73 14.45
N THR A 47 20.90 2.43 13.34
CA THR A 47 20.19 3.71 13.33
C THR A 47 18.70 3.55 13.14
N GLN A 48 18.23 2.36 12.73
CA GLN A 48 16.86 2.11 12.31
C GLN A 48 16.41 3.07 11.21
N THR A 49 17.34 3.48 10.35
CA THR A 49 17.09 4.32 9.17
C THR A 49 17.79 3.71 7.96
N ALA A 50 17.14 3.72 6.80
CA ALA A 50 17.70 3.03 5.63
C ALA A 50 18.95 3.73 5.09
N VAL A 51 20.07 3.01 5.10
CA VAL A 51 21.35 3.42 4.52
C VAL A 51 21.70 2.46 3.39
N TYR A 52 21.90 2.99 2.19
CA TYR A 52 22.24 2.20 1.01
C TYR A 52 23.68 2.46 0.57
N PHE A 53 24.19 1.64 -0.33
CA PHE A 53 25.45 1.83 -1.02
C PHE A 53 25.21 2.21 -2.48
N SER A 54 25.67 3.41 -2.86
CA SER A 54 25.53 3.92 -4.23
C SER A 54 26.65 3.38 -5.12
N ARG A 55 26.38 2.35 -5.92
CA ARG A 55 27.37 1.74 -6.84
C ARG A 55 28.08 2.77 -7.73
N SER A 56 27.34 3.73 -8.28
CA SER A 56 27.89 4.78 -9.15
C SER A 56 28.77 5.81 -8.44
N ARG A 57 28.55 6.04 -7.14
CA ARG A 57 29.29 7.03 -6.33
C ARG A 57 30.30 6.38 -5.39
N ALA A 58 30.34 5.04 -5.36
CA ALA A 58 31.15 4.21 -4.46
C ALA A 58 31.13 4.69 -3.00
N LYS A 59 29.95 5.09 -2.49
CA LYS A 59 29.79 5.62 -1.13
C LYS A 59 28.44 5.27 -0.52
N LEU A 60 28.40 5.34 0.82
CA LEU A 60 27.17 5.28 1.59
C LEU A 60 26.22 6.41 1.20
N TRP A 61 24.93 6.11 1.27
CA TRP A 61 23.84 7.02 0.96
C TRP A 61 22.73 6.82 1.98
N HIS A 62 22.57 7.78 2.87
CA HIS A 62 21.43 7.85 3.78
C HIS A 62 20.19 8.29 3.00
N LYS A 63 19.18 7.42 2.92
CA LYS A 63 17.98 7.72 2.12
C LYS A 63 17.31 8.98 2.66
N GLY A 64 17.07 9.95 1.78
CA GLY A 64 16.42 11.20 2.14
C GLY A 64 17.31 12.25 2.80
N GLU A 65 18.63 12.01 2.95
CA GLU A 65 19.55 12.98 3.58
C GLU A 65 19.49 14.38 2.96
N SER A 66 19.34 14.47 1.63
CA SER A 66 19.24 15.75 0.92
C SER A 66 17.80 16.22 0.67
N SER A 67 16.80 15.33 0.74
CA SER A 67 15.42 15.63 0.34
C SER A 67 14.41 15.60 1.49
N GLY A 68 14.82 15.20 2.68
CA GLY A 68 13.93 14.93 3.82
C GLY A 68 13.10 13.63 3.69
N HIS A 69 13.12 12.95 2.54
CA HIS A 69 12.34 11.74 2.29
C HIS A 69 13.02 10.48 2.85
N THR A 70 13.21 10.46 4.17
CA THR A 70 13.88 9.38 4.91
C THR A 70 13.02 8.12 5.00
N GLN A 71 13.65 7.01 5.40
CA GLN A 71 12.98 5.73 5.63
C GLN A 71 13.33 5.25 7.03
N THR A 72 12.34 5.19 7.92
CA THR A 72 12.46 4.58 9.25
C THR A 72 12.23 3.08 9.11
N VAL A 73 13.15 2.26 9.61
CA VAL A 73 13.14 0.81 9.50
C VAL A 73 12.52 0.18 10.74
N HIS A 74 11.52 -0.67 10.54
CA HIS A 74 10.80 -1.38 11.62
C HIS A 74 11.16 -2.85 11.69
N ASP A 75 11.47 -3.48 10.55
CA ASP A 75 11.85 -4.89 10.45
C ASP A 75 12.86 -5.08 9.31
N ILE A 76 13.76 -6.05 9.47
CA ILE A 76 14.76 -6.45 8.48
C ILE A 76 14.66 -7.96 8.31
N ARG A 77 14.23 -8.40 7.13
CA ARG A 77 14.07 -9.82 6.80
C ARG A 77 15.11 -10.25 5.79
N LEU A 78 15.57 -11.48 5.93
CA LEU A 78 16.50 -12.16 5.05
C LEU A 78 15.77 -13.33 4.40
N ASP A 79 16.02 -13.58 3.11
CA ASP A 79 15.42 -14.70 2.40
C ASP A 79 16.07 -16.05 2.74
N CYS A 80 15.60 -17.13 2.10
CA CYS A 80 15.92 -18.50 2.50
C CYS A 80 17.35 -18.94 2.18
N ASP A 81 17.97 -18.34 1.17
CA ASP A 81 19.37 -18.54 0.78
C ASP A 81 20.28 -17.36 1.15
N ALA A 82 19.75 -16.35 1.84
CA ALA A 82 20.46 -15.26 2.48
C ALA A 82 21.17 -14.30 1.53
N ASP A 83 20.62 -14.09 0.33
CA ASP A 83 21.16 -13.17 -0.67
C ASP A 83 20.22 -12.02 -1.07
N VAL A 84 19.04 -11.91 -0.43
CA VAL A 84 18.16 -10.74 -0.53
C VAL A 84 17.64 -10.31 0.84
N ILE A 85 17.56 -8.99 1.05
CA ILE A 85 16.94 -8.40 2.25
C ILE A 85 15.65 -7.64 1.90
N VAL A 86 14.66 -7.75 2.77
CA VAL A 86 13.49 -6.86 2.79
C VAL A 86 13.56 -5.96 4.04
N LEU A 87 13.51 -4.65 3.83
CA LEU A 87 13.31 -3.66 4.88
C LEU A 87 11.83 -3.30 4.92
N ASN A 88 11.20 -3.52 6.06
CA ASN A 88 9.88 -2.98 6.33
C ASN A 88 10.04 -1.55 6.87
N VAL A 89 9.54 -0.54 6.16
CA VAL A 89 9.85 0.86 6.43
C VAL A 89 8.62 1.77 6.47
N THR A 90 8.71 2.87 7.22
CA THR A 90 7.84 4.04 7.00
C THR A 90 8.59 5.07 6.16
N GLN A 91 8.03 5.44 5.01
CA GLN A 91 8.59 6.42 4.09
C GLN A 91 8.13 7.84 4.47
N ALA A 92 9.05 8.69 4.90
CA ALA A 92 8.75 10.09 5.15
C ALA A 92 8.43 10.82 3.83
N GLY A 93 7.39 11.66 3.85
CA GLY A 93 6.93 12.43 2.69
C GLY A 93 6.25 11.61 1.60
N GLY A 94 6.02 10.29 1.80
CA GLY A 94 5.33 9.44 0.85
C GLY A 94 6.03 9.27 -0.50
N ILE A 95 7.29 9.69 -0.64
CA ILE A 95 8.03 9.72 -1.91
C ILE A 95 9.36 8.97 -1.74
N ALA A 96 9.40 7.70 -2.15
CA ALA A 96 10.67 6.97 -2.21
C ALA A 96 11.47 7.34 -3.47
N CYS A 97 10.79 7.65 -4.57
CA CYS A 97 11.40 7.84 -5.88
C CYS A 97 11.82 9.29 -6.14
N HIS A 98 12.99 9.48 -6.74
CA HIS A 98 13.45 10.80 -7.17
C HIS A 98 12.60 11.41 -8.31
N THR A 99 11.74 10.62 -8.96
CA THR A 99 10.77 11.11 -9.94
C THR A 99 9.53 11.74 -9.29
N GLY A 100 9.52 11.85 -7.96
CA GLY A 100 8.40 12.42 -7.23
C GLY A 100 7.28 11.46 -6.92
N ARG A 101 7.50 10.16 -7.13
CA ARG A 101 6.49 9.12 -6.92
C ARG A 101 6.72 8.36 -5.63
N GLU A 102 5.65 7.73 -5.16
CA GLU A 102 5.67 6.86 -3.99
C GLU A 102 6.68 5.72 -4.15
N SER A 103 6.63 5.04 -5.30
CA SER A 103 7.47 3.89 -5.62
C SER A 103 8.32 4.14 -6.87
N CYS A 104 9.49 3.52 -6.91
CA CYS A 104 10.29 3.39 -8.12
C CYS A 104 9.62 2.46 -9.16
N PHE A 105 8.71 1.59 -8.73
CA PHE A 105 8.01 0.62 -9.57
C PHE A 105 6.69 1.19 -10.11
N TYR A 106 6.74 2.38 -10.69
CA TYR A 106 5.57 3.12 -11.18
C TYR A 106 5.13 2.77 -12.59
N GLN A 107 5.89 1.90 -13.27
CA GLN A 107 5.55 1.38 -14.59
C GLN A 107 5.02 -0.05 -14.47
N ARG A 108 3.93 -0.34 -15.18
CA ARG A 108 3.36 -1.69 -15.31
C ARG A 108 3.45 -2.10 -16.77
N LEU A 109 3.81 -3.35 -17.02
CA LEU A 109 3.70 -3.94 -18.35
C LEU A 109 2.23 -4.34 -18.57
N ASP A 110 1.53 -3.65 -19.47
CA ASP A 110 0.21 -4.06 -19.91
C ASP A 110 0.33 -5.27 -20.83
N LEU A 111 -0.46 -6.31 -20.52
CA LEU A 111 -0.51 -7.58 -21.25
C LEU A 111 -1.86 -7.78 -21.96
N SER A 112 -2.74 -6.78 -21.93
CA SER A 112 -4.08 -6.86 -22.52
C SER A 112 -4.06 -6.81 -24.05
N GLY A 113 -3.05 -6.16 -24.63
CA GLY A 113 -2.86 -6.02 -26.08
C GLY A 113 -2.16 -7.23 -26.73
N GLN A 114 -2.11 -7.22 -28.07
CA GLN A 114 -1.34 -8.22 -28.83
C GLN A 114 0.17 -8.12 -28.59
N THR A 115 0.65 -6.92 -28.20
CA THR A 115 2.05 -6.64 -27.87
C THR A 115 2.09 -6.03 -26.47
N PRO A 116 2.94 -6.56 -25.56
CA PRO A 116 3.13 -5.96 -24.26
C PRO A 116 3.69 -4.53 -24.33
N GLU A 117 3.11 -3.60 -23.59
CA GLU A 117 3.52 -2.19 -23.55
C GLU A 117 3.71 -1.68 -22.11
N TRP A 118 4.72 -0.84 -21.89
CA TRP A 118 4.96 -0.24 -20.58
C TRP A 118 4.09 1.00 -20.37
N GLU A 119 3.28 1.00 -19.32
CA GLU A 119 2.42 2.10 -18.94
C GLU A 119 2.85 2.71 -17.61
N THR A 120 2.84 4.04 -17.49
CA THR A 120 2.98 4.71 -16.19
C THR A 120 1.65 4.66 -15.47
N VAL A 121 1.61 3.98 -14.32
CA VAL A 121 0.39 3.76 -13.54
C VAL A 121 0.35 4.55 -12.23
N ASP A 122 1.49 5.08 -11.78
CA ASP A 122 1.53 5.95 -10.60
C ASP A 122 1.68 7.45 -10.96
N LYS A 123 0.96 8.27 -10.20
CA LYS A 123 0.99 9.73 -10.27
C LYS A 123 2.29 10.29 -9.68
N VAL A 124 2.77 11.40 -10.23
CA VAL A 124 3.82 12.23 -9.61
C VAL A 124 3.19 12.97 -8.44
N LEU A 125 3.70 12.75 -7.23
CA LEU A 125 3.24 13.40 -6.00
C LEU A 125 3.93 14.75 -5.78
N LYS A 126 5.19 14.89 -6.22
CA LYS A 126 5.96 16.14 -6.15
C LYS A 126 6.85 16.29 -7.38
N ASP A 127 6.95 17.48 -7.96
CA ASP A 127 7.85 17.68 -9.11
C ASP A 127 9.30 17.35 -8.70
N PRO A 128 10.05 16.56 -9.50
CA PRO A 128 11.47 16.25 -9.23
C PRO A 128 12.35 17.47 -8.96
N ALA A 129 12.08 18.61 -9.61
CA ALA A 129 12.82 19.85 -9.38
C ALA A 129 12.66 20.34 -7.93
N ASP A 130 11.49 20.19 -7.35
CA ASP A 130 11.17 20.65 -5.99
C ASP A 130 11.65 19.69 -4.89
N ILE A 131 12.22 18.54 -5.25
CA ILE A 131 12.75 17.54 -4.31
C ILE A 131 14.17 17.90 -3.85
N TYR A 132 14.94 18.59 -4.70
CA TYR A 132 16.36 18.89 -4.45
C TYR A 132 16.66 20.38 -4.31
N HIS A 133 15.67 21.26 -4.49
CA HIS A 133 15.82 22.71 -4.35
C HIS A 133 15.16 23.23 -3.07
N SER A 134 15.86 23.08 -1.95
CA SER A 134 15.77 24.01 -0.83
C SER A 134 17.19 24.44 -0.47
N ASP A 135 17.76 25.34 -1.27
CA ASP A 135 18.76 26.35 -0.87
C ASP A 135 19.39 27.03 -2.10
N ALA A 136 18.85 28.19 -2.48
CA ALA A 136 19.58 29.25 -3.19
C ALA A 136 18.77 30.55 -3.20
N THR A 137 18.97 31.42 -2.21
CA THR A 137 19.57 32.76 -2.39
C THR A 137 19.43 33.58 -1.11
N SER A 138 20.57 33.81 -0.47
CA SER A 138 20.82 34.89 0.48
C SER A 138 21.14 36.18 -0.28
N ALA A 139 20.45 37.29 0.02
CA ALA A 139 20.98 38.65 0.27
C ALA A 139 19.79 39.67 0.40
N PRO A 140 19.95 40.88 0.96
CA PRO A 140 19.51 41.17 2.33
C PRO A 140 18.46 42.29 2.39
N HIS A 141 17.56 42.25 3.37
CA HIS A 141 16.90 43.47 3.83
C HIS A 141 16.84 43.50 5.36
N GLN A 142 17.39 44.60 5.88
CA GLN A 142 17.53 44.97 7.28
C GLN A 142 16.19 45.41 7.90
N ASP A 143 16.10 45.09 9.19
CA ASP A 143 15.43 45.78 10.30
C ASP A 143 13.90 45.90 10.32
N ASN A 144 13.22 45.16 11.22
CA ASN A 144 12.87 45.64 12.57
C ASN A 144 11.96 44.68 13.34
N GLU A 145 12.12 44.72 14.67
CA GLU A 145 11.42 44.00 15.74
C GLU A 145 9.89 44.19 15.75
N ALA A 146 9.15 43.14 16.13
CA ALA A 146 8.25 43.13 17.31
C ALA A 146 7.43 41.83 17.39
N ASP A 147 7.46 41.23 18.57
CA ASP A 147 6.59 40.15 19.04
C ASP A 147 5.09 40.49 18.94
N ALA A 148 4.27 39.56 18.44
CA ALA A 148 2.95 39.27 19.02
C ALA A 148 2.37 37.96 18.45
N VAL A 149 2.12 37.04 19.36
CA VAL A 149 1.43 35.76 19.21
C VAL A 149 -0.02 35.95 18.71
N GLY A 150 -0.43 35.12 17.75
CA GLY A 150 -1.81 35.02 17.28
C GLY A 150 -2.04 33.75 16.45
N THR A 151 -2.49 32.70 17.12
CA THR A 151 -2.96 31.42 16.60
C THR A 151 -4.03 31.60 15.52
N VAL A 152 -4.04 30.80 14.44
CA VAL A 152 -5.16 29.93 13.97
C VAL A 152 -4.73 29.14 12.72
N ALA A 153 -4.80 27.81 12.87
CA ALA A 153 -5.02 26.72 11.91
C ALA A 153 -4.62 26.88 10.43
N ASN A 154 -3.66 26.06 9.99
CA ASN A 154 -3.50 25.71 8.58
C ASN A 154 -3.94 24.26 8.36
N ASN A 155 -4.97 24.13 7.52
CA ASN A 155 -5.48 22.88 6.96
C ASN A 155 -4.37 22.08 6.26
N GLU A 156 -4.08 20.90 6.78
CA GLU A 156 -3.38 19.85 6.04
C GLU A 156 -4.35 19.22 5.02
N SER A 157 -4.04 19.32 3.74
CA SER A 157 -4.69 18.51 2.70
C SER A 157 -3.73 17.41 2.29
N GLN A 158 -3.74 16.33 3.06
CA GLN A 158 -3.08 15.06 2.80
C GLN A 158 -3.76 14.39 1.59
N THR A 159 -2.99 13.79 0.67
CA THR A 159 -3.56 12.92 -0.38
C THR A 159 -2.90 11.55 -0.25
N GLU A 160 -3.57 10.65 0.46
CA GLU A 160 -3.20 9.23 0.62
C GLU A 160 -3.43 8.45 -0.68
N SER A 161 -2.60 7.42 -0.94
CA SER A 161 -2.80 6.49 -2.07
C SER A 161 -3.92 5.50 -1.72
N ALA A 162 -5.02 5.55 -2.48
CA ALA A 162 -6.26 4.84 -2.17
C ALA A 162 -6.13 3.32 -2.30
N SER A 163 -6.52 2.58 -1.26
CA SER A 163 -6.71 1.12 -1.23
C SER A 163 -7.70 0.64 -2.31
N ILE A 164 -7.77 -0.68 -2.58
CA ILE A 164 -8.75 -1.22 -3.52
C ILE A 164 -10.19 -0.86 -3.13
N LEU A 165 -10.48 -0.79 -1.83
CA LEU A 165 -11.80 -0.40 -1.32
C LEU A 165 -12.07 1.09 -1.57
N GLN A 166 -11.09 1.97 -1.36
CA GLN A 166 -11.20 3.39 -1.68
C GLN A 166 -11.26 3.64 -3.20
N GLN A 167 -10.60 2.82 -4.02
CA GLN A 167 -10.74 2.86 -5.48
C GLN A 167 -12.15 2.42 -5.91
N LEU A 168 -12.69 1.37 -5.30
CA LEU A 168 -14.07 0.95 -5.50
C LEU A 168 -15.04 2.05 -5.07
N ASP A 169 -14.86 2.67 -3.91
CA ASP A 169 -15.70 3.80 -3.45
C ASP A 169 -15.75 4.92 -4.49
N ASN A 170 -14.60 5.31 -5.04
CA ASN A 170 -14.53 6.31 -6.12
C ASN A 170 -15.33 5.88 -7.36
N VAL A 171 -15.15 4.64 -7.83
CA VAL A 171 -15.90 4.11 -8.97
C VAL A 171 -17.40 4.06 -8.69
N LEU A 172 -17.80 3.60 -7.50
CA LEU A 172 -19.20 3.51 -7.10
C LEU A 172 -19.87 4.89 -7.00
N ALA A 173 -19.14 5.89 -6.52
CA ALA A 173 -19.61 7.28 -6.48
C ALA A 173 -19.77 7.86 -7.89
N GLU A 174 -18.78 7.68 -8.76
CA GLU A 174 -18.84 8.13 -10.16
C GLU A 174 -20.02 7.50 -10.92
N ARG A 175 -20.28 6.21 -10.70
CA ARG A 175 -21.31 5.47 -11.43
C ARG A 175 -22.73 5.71 -10.92
N LYS A 176 -22.92 6.35 -9.76
CA LYS A 176 -24.24 6.63 -9.17
C LYS A 176 -25.13 7.51 -10.03
N GLN A 177 -24.52 8.41 -10.83
CA GLN A 177 -25.21 9.33 -11.75
C GLN A 177 -25.01 8.95 -13.22
N ALA A 178 -24.33 7.84 -13.51
CA ALA A 178 -24.05 7.42 -14.87
C ALA A 178 -25.29 6.82 -15.54
N ASP A 179 -25.28 6.79 -16.88
CA ASP A 179 -26.33 6.13 -17.66
C ASP A 179 -26.43 4.64 -17.27
N ALA A 180 -27.66 4.14 -17.10
CA ALA A 180 -27.92 2.77 -16.65
C ALA A 180 -27.28 1.69 -17.52
N ASP A 181 -27.10 1.96 -18.82
CA ASP A 181 -26.53 1.01 -19.78
C ASP A 181 -24.99 1.11 -19.85
N SER A 182 -24.38 2.07 -19.15
CA SER A 182 -22.94 2.33 -19.20
C SER A 182 -22.09 1.36 -18.38
N SER A 183 -22.70 0.68 -17.39
CA SER A 183 -22.01 -0.30 -16.53
C SER A 183 -23.00 -1.09 -15.68
N TYR A 184 -22.55 -2.25 -15.18
CA TYR A 184 -23.33 -3.06 -14.24
C TYR A 184 -23.75 -2.26 -12.99
N VAL A 185 -22.82 -1.50 -12.39
CA VAL A 185 -23.08 -0.65 -11.21
C VAL A 185 -24.15 0.40 -11.51
N ALA A 186 -24.05 1.11 -12.63
CA ALA A 186 -25.05 2.10 -13.03
C ALA A 186 -26.44 1.46 -13.21
N SER A 187 -26.49 0.24 -13.77
CA SER A 187 -27.74 -0.50 -13.91
C SER A 187 -28.36 -0.90 -12.56
N LEU A 188 -27.54 -1.22 -11.55
CA LEU A 188 -28.00 -1.54 -10.20
C LEU A 188 -28.59 -0.29 -9.54
N TYR A 189 -27.91 0.85 -9.63
CA TYR A 189 -28.43 2.12 -9.13
C TYR A 189 -29.74 2.51 -9.80
N ALA A 190 -29.85 2.36 -11.12
CA ALA A 190 -31.09 2.63 -11.85
C ALA A 190 -32.25 1.72 -11.43
N LYS A 191 -31.98 0.46 -11.08
CA LYS A 191 -32.98 -0.50 -10.55
C LYS A 191 -33.36 -0.22 -9.09
N GLY A 192 -32.58 0.58 -8.37
CA GLY A 192 -32.88 1.07 -7.04
C GLY A 192 -32.46 0.14 -5.88
N LEU A 193 -32.59 0.66 -4.66
CA LEU A 193 -32.13 0.02 -3.41
C LEU A 193 -32.56 -1.44 -3.27
N ASN A 194 -33.82 -1.77 -3.54
CA ASN A 194 -34.32 -3.14 -3.37
C ASN A 194 -33.53 -4.15 -4.21
N LYS A 195 -33.15 -3.78 -5.45
CA LYS A 195 -32.37 -4.69 -6.30
C LYS A 195 -30.94 -4.84 -5.80
N ILE A 196 -30.35 -3.78 -5.25
CA ILE A 196 -29.02 -3.84 -4.63
C ILE A 196 -29.04 -4.77 -3.41
N LEU A 197 -30.03 -4.61 -2.52
CA LEU A 197 -30.16 -5.46 -1.33
C LEU A 197 -30.51 -6.92 -1.65
N GLU A 198 -31.28 -7.15 -2.72
CA GLU A 198 -31.53 -8.50 -3.25
C GLU A 198 -30.21 -9.19 -3.62
N LYS A 199 -29.31 -8.50 -4.34
CA LYS A 199 -27.98 -9.03 -4.66
C LYS A 199 -27.17 -9.32 -3.40
N VAL A 200 -27.14 -8.42 -2.41
CA VAL A 200 -26.44 -8.69 -1.13
C VAL A 200 -26.91 -10.01 -0.50
N GLY A 201 -28.22 -10.28 -0.50
CA GLY A 201 -28.77 -11.53 0.04
C GLY A 201 -28.46 -12.76 -0.82
N GLU A 202 -28.48 -12.62 -2.15
CA GLU A 202 -28.14 -13.66 -3.13
C GLU A 202 -26.68 -14.12 -2.93
N GLU A 203 -25.72 -13.20 -3.02
CA GLU A 203 -24.28 -13.49 -2.87
C GLU A 203 -23.96 -14.04 -1.46
N SER A 204 -24.67 -13.55 -0.43
CA SER A 204 -24.50 -14.07 0.93
C SER A 204 -24.94 -15.54 1.02
N THR A 205 -25.94 -15.94 0.26
CA THR A 205 -26.41 -17.32 0.21
C THR A 205 -25.47 -18.19 -0.64
N GLU A 206 -25.00 -17.67 -1.76
CA GLU A 206 -24.08 -18.34 -2.67
C GLU A 206 -22.73 -18.59 -1.99
N SER A 207 -22.17 -17.61 -1.26
CA SER A 207 -20.95 -17.79 -0.46
C SER A 207 -21.10 -18.85 0.64
N ILE A 208 -22.29 -18.99 1.27
CA ILE A 208 -22.56 -20.08 2.22
C ILE A 208 -22.54 -21.44 1.51
N ILE A 209 -23.13 -21.52 0.32
CA ILE A 209 -23.16 -22.76 -0.47
C ILE A 209 -21.74 -23.12 -0.91
N ALA A 210 -20.99 -22.18 -1.49
CA ALA A 210 -19.60 -22.38 -1.90
C ALA A 210 -18.71 -22.82 -0.72
N ALA A 211 -18.92 -22.27 0.48
CA ALA A 211 -18.20 -22.70 1.67
C ALA A 211 -18.50 -24.16 2.05
N LYS A 212 -19.76 -24.60 1.92
CA LYS A 212 -20.15 -25.99 2.18
C LYS A 212 -19.58 -26.95 1.13
N ASP A 213 -19.58 -26.54 -0.13
CA ASP A 213 -19.04 -27.35 -1.22
C ASP A 213 -17.52 -27.49 -1.08
N PHE A 214 -16.82 -26.40 -0.77
CA PHE A 214 -15.38 -26.43 -0.47
C PHE A 214 -15.05 -27.34 0.72
N ALA A 215 -15.87 -27.31 1.78
CA ALA A 215 -15.68 -28.19 2.94
C ALA A 215 -15.84 -29.69 2.63
N SER A 216 -16.40 -30.06 1.48
CA SER A 216 -16.52 -31.44 1.02
C SER A 216 -15.35 -31.91 0.16
N CYS A 217 -14.43 -31.00 -0.20
CA CYS A 217 -13.26 -31.28 -1.03
C CYS A 217 -12.04 -31.67 -0.19
N ASP A 218 -11.17 -32.52 -0.75
CA ASP A 218 -9.88 -32.89 -0.16
C ASP A 218 -8.78 -32.76 -1.22
N GLU A 219 -7.82 -31.88 -0.95
CA GLU A 219 -6.69 -31.60 -1.83
C GLU A 219 -5.88 -32.86 -2.20
N ASN A 220 -5.81 -33.85 -1.30
CA ASN A 220 -5.06 -35.09 -1.52
C ASN A 220 -5.82 -36.12 -2.36
N ILE A 221 -7.14 -35.96 -2.50
CA ILE A 221 -8.00 -36.84 -3.28
C ILE A 221 -8.16 -36.26 -4.69
N ASP A 222 -8.53 -34.99 -4.79
CA ASP A 222 -8.73 -34.29 -6.05
C ASP A 222 -8.33 -32.82 -5.92
N LYS A 223 -7.08 -32.53 -6.28
CA LYS A 223 -6.53 -31.18 -6.20
C LYS A 223 -7.23 -30.20 -7.13
N THR A 224 -7.65 -30.64 -8.32
CA THR A 224 -8.30 -29.75 -9.29
C THR A 224 -9.66 -29.32 -8.76
N GLN A 225 -10.47 -30.26 -8.26
CA GLN A 225 -11.75 -29.94 -7.64
C GLN A 225 -11.57 -29.04 -6.41
N TYR A 226 -10.55 -29.30 -5.58
CA TYR A 226 -10.24 -28.48 -4.42
C TYR A 226 -9.89 -27.03 -4.80
N ASP A 227 -9.02 -26.84 -5.78
CA ASP A 227 -8.60 -25.51 -6.23
C ASP A 227 -9.77 -24.73 -6.88
N GLU A 228 -10.64 -25.41 -7.63
CA GLU A 228 -11.85 -24.83 -8.21
C GLU A 228 -12.85 -24.40 -7.12
N ALA A 229 -13.17 -25.28 -6.18
CA ALA A 229 -14.09 -24.96 -5.08
C ALA A 229 -13.53 -23.85 -4.16
N ARG A 230 -12.21 -23.82 -3.96
CA ARG A 230 -11.53 -22.74 -3.23
C ARG A 230 -11.66 -21.40 -3.97
N HIS A 231 -11.50 -21.42 -5.29
CA HIS A 231 -11.66 -20.22 -6.12
C HIS A 231 -13.09 -19.69 -6.05
N GLU A 232 -14.08 -20.57 -6.18
CA GLU A 232 -15.50 -20.21 -6.10
C GLU A 232 -15.84 -19.56 -4.76
N LEU A 233 -15.38 -20.13 -3.64
CA LEU A 233 -15.58 -19.52 -2.33
C LEU A 233 -15.01 -18.09 -2.24
N ILE A 234 -13.82 -17.86 -2.80
CA ILE A 234 -13.22 -16.52 -2.82
C ILE A 234 -14.03 -15.57 -3.71
N TYR A 235 -14.50 -16.05 -4.86
CA TYR A 235 -15.30 -15.29 -5.81
C TYR A 235 -16.61 -14.82 -5.18
N GLU A 236 -17.38 -15.74 -4.61
CA GLU A 236 -18.66 -15.44 -3.96
C GLU A 236 -18.51 -14.51 -2.76
N VAL A 237 -17.45 -14.69 -1.95
CA VAL A 237 -17.16 -13.76 -0.85
C VAL A 237 -16.80 -12.38 -1.37
N ALA A 238 -16.08 -12.28 -2.50
CA ALA A 238 -15.78 -10.99 -3.11
C ALA A 238 -17.05 -10.28 -3.60
N ASP A 239 -18.01 -11.02 -4.16
CA ASP A 239 -19.29 -10.47 -4.61
C ASP A 239 -20.18 -10.01 -3.44
N VAL A 240 -20.16 -10.72 -2.30
CA VAL A 240 -20.77 -10.21 -1.05
C VAL A 240 -20.19 -8.86 -0.66
N TRP A 241 -18.86 -8.72 -0.66
CA TRP A 241 -18.20 -7.46 -0.31
C TRP A 241 -18.56 -6.37 -1.32
N PHE A 242 -18.44 -6.65 -2.61
CA PHE A 242 -18.74 -5.71 -3.68
C PHE A 242 -20.18 -5.20 -3.58
N HIS A 243 -21.17 -6.08 -3.49
CA HIS A 243 -22.57 -5.69 -3.40
C HIS A 243 -22.91 -4.98 -2.09
N THR A 244 -22.22 -5.31 -1.00
CA THR A 244 -22.32 -4.55 0.27
C THR A 244 -21.80 -3.13 0.09
N LEU A 245 -20.66 -2.93 -0.60
CA LEU A 245 -20.12 -1.60 -0.89
C LEU A 245 -21.06 -0.79 -1.78
N VAL A 246 -21.68 -1.40 -2.80
CA VAL A 246 -22.73 -0.74 -3.61
C VAL A 246 -23.90 -0.31 -2.72
N GLY A 247 -24.29 -1.15 -1.75
CA GLY A 247 -25.30 -0.84 -0.75
C GLY A 247 -24.93 0.31 0.19
N LEU A 248 -23.67 0.41 0.62
CA LEU A 248 -23.18 1.53 1.43
C LEU A 248 -23.15 2.83 0.61
N ALA A 249 -22.60 2.77 -0.61
CA ALA A 249 -22.51 3.90 -1.52
C ALA A 249 -23.90 4.44 -1.93
N TRP A 250 -24.94 3.61 -1.95
CA TRP A 250 -26.32 4.08 -2.08
C TRP A 250 -26.69 5.14 -1.03
N PHE A 251 -26.24 4.96 0.21
CA PHE A 251 -26.44 5.87 1.35
C PHE A 251 -25.31 6.90 1.53
N ASP A 252 -24.41 7.03 0.54
CA ASP A 252 -23.25 7.92 0.61
C ASP A 252 -22.32 7.58 1.79
N ILE A 253 -22.20 6.29 2.11
CA ILE A 253 -21.29 5.76 3.13
C ILE A 253 -20.12 5.08 2.42
N GLU A 254 -18.90 5.50 2.73
CA GLU A 254 -17.66 4.93 2.19
C GLU A 254 -17.21 3.69 2.99
N SER A 255 -16.40 2.83 2.36
CA SER A 255 -15.89 1.59 2.94
C SER A 255 -15.11 1.80 4.24
N ASP A 256 -14.39 2.93 4.36
CA ASP A 256 -13.62 3.29 5.55
C ASP A 256 -14.49 3.40 6.80
N ALA A 257 -15.77 3.73 6.69
CA ALA A 257 -16.69 3.76 7.84
C ALA A 257 -16.83 2.36 8.49
N VAL A 258 -16.90 1.31 7.66
CA VAL A 258 -16.97 -0.08 8.13
C VAL A 258 -15.61 -0.54 8.67
N LEU A 259 -14.52 -0.20 7.98
CA LEU A 259 -13.16 -0.54 8.43
C LEU A 259 -12.82 0.11 9.77
N ASN A 260 -13.20 1.37 9.97
CA ASN A 260 -13.05 2.08 11.25
C ASN A 260 -13.84 1.39 12.36
N GLU A 261 -15.08 0.95 12.08
CA GLU A 261 -15.88 0.20 13.05
C GLU A 261 -15.27 -1.18 13.36
N LEU A 262 -14.73 -1.88 12.37
CA LEU A 262 -13.98 -3.13 12.59
C LEU A 262 -12.72 -2.88 13.42
N GLY A 263 -11.98 -1.82 13.13
CA GLY A 263 -10.81 -1.38 13.89
C GLY A 263 -11.15 -1.06 15.35
N ARG A 264 -12.28 -0.41 15.61
CA ARG A 264 -12.79 -0.16 16.97
C ARG A 264 -13.06 -1.46 17.74
N ARG A 265 -13.55 -2.50 17.05
CA ARG A 265 -13.83 -3.83 17.63
C ARG A 265 -12.59 -4.70 17.76
N PHE A 266 -11.53 -4.40 17.00
CA PHE A 266 -10.32 -5.19 16.99
C PHE A 266 -9.65 -5.19 18.36
N GLY A 267 -9.44 -6.38 18.94
CA GLY A 267 -8.87 -6.53 20.28
C GLY A 267 -9.89 -6.54 21.43
N LEU A 268 -11.19 -6.34 21.16
CA LEU A 268 -12.27 -6.59 22.12
C LEU A 268 -12.81 -8.01 21.90
N SER A 269 -12.97 -8.81 22.96
CA SER A 269 -13.61 -10.11 22.78
C SER A 269 -15.09 -9.91 22.41
N GLY A 270 -15.62 -10.73 21.50
CA GLY A 270 -17.04 -10.64 21.08
C GLY A 270 -18.04 -10.86 22.23
N ILE A 271 -17.58 -11.42 23.36
CA ILE A 271 -18.37 -11.57 24.59
C ILE A 271 -18.45 -10.23 25.34
N GLU A 272 -17.34 -9.49 25.45
CA GLU A 272 -17.30 -8.17 26.11
C GLU A 272 -18.06 -7.11 25.31
N GLU A 273 -17.98 -7.16 23.97
CA GLU A 273 -18.78 -6.26 23.12
C GLU A 273 -20.29 -6.54 23.25
N LYS A 274 -20.69 -7.81 23.30
CA LYS A 274 -22.10 -8.18 23.46
C LYS A 274 -22.65 -7.85 24.84
N ALA A 275 -21.79 -7.82 25.87
CA ALA A 275 -22.17 -7.43 27.23
C ALA A 275 -22.30 -5.90 27.43
N SER A 276 -21.80 -5.09 26.49
CA SER A 276 -21.80 -3.62 26.56
C SER A 276 -22.83 -2.94 25.66
N ARG A 277 -23.60 -3.71 24.88
CA ARG A 277 -24.74 -3.25 24.07
C ARG A 277 -26.06 -3.59 24.75
#